data_AF-A0A9D7TBM7-F1
#
_entry.id   AF-A0A9D7TBM7-F1
#
_cell.length_a   1.000
_cell.length_b   1.000
_cell.length_c   1.000
_cell.angle_alpha   90.00
_cell.angle_beta   90.00
_cell.angle_gamma   90.00
#
_symmetry.space_group_name_H-M   'P 1'
#
loop_
_entity.id
_entity.type
_entity.pdbx_description
1 polymer ?
#
loop_
_entity_poly.entity_id
_entity_poly.type
_entity_poly.pdbx_seq_one_letter_code
_entity_poly.pdbx_strand_id
1 'polypeptide(L)'
;MITVPDPVRIELERLDGRWRQLPLDQALRAVPAVRALVQALADEVAAARGMPSAPVPDLGPAVALDQLRVMAFDAVQAGLGHRSPNDWPTCAAPSPDARSRSLEAASARKGMPPAQVSGRHTSCLGEPELS
;
A
#
# COMPACT_ATOMS: atom_id res chain seq x y z
N MET A 1 -19.30 11.16 -18.57
CA MET A 1 -18.92 10.03 -17.70
C MET A 1 -17.81 9.28 -18.39
N ILE A 2 -16.61 9.27 -17.81
CA ILE A 2 -15.54 8.39 -18.31
C ILE A 2 -15.89 6.97 -17.82
N THR A 3 -15.91 6.02 -18.72
CA THR A 3 -16.26 4.62 -18.46
C THR A 3 -15.03 3.75 -18.70
N VAL A 4 -14.90 2.66 -17.95
CA VAL A 4 -13.87 1.65 -18.26
C VAL A 4 -14.06 1.16 -19.70
N PRO A 5 -13.01 1.17 -20.54
CA PRO A 5 -13.11 0.69 -21.92
C PRO A 5 -13.67 -0.72 -21.99
N ASP A 6 -14.51 -0.98 -22.99
CA ASP A 6 -15.21 -2.26 -23.15
C ASP A 6 -14.29 -3.49 -23.08
N PRO A 7 -13.10 -3.52 -23.72
CA PRO A 7 -12.22 -4.68 -23.61
C PRO A 7 -11.76 -4.98 -22.18
N VAL A 8 -11.47 -3.92 -21.41
CA VAL A 8 -11.05 -4.05 -20.00
C VAL A 8 -12.23 -4.50 -19.14
N ARG A 9 -13.43 -3.93 -19.36
CA ARG A 9 -14.65 -4.34 -18.65
C ARG A 9 -14.96 -5.83 -18.89
N ILE A 10 -14.95 -6.27 -20.15
CA ILE A 10 -15.21 -7.66 -20.54
C ILE A 10 -14.22 -8.61 -19.86
N GLU A 11 -12.92 -8.26 -19.87
CA GLU A 11 -11.91 -9.12 -19.24
C GLU A 11 -12.07 -9.18 -17.72
N LEU A 12 -12.39 -8.06 -17.06
CA LEU A 12 -12.66 -8.02 -15.62
C LEU A 12 -13.90 -8.85 -15.25
N GLU A 13 -14.96 -8.82 -16.06
CA GLU A 13 -16.14 -9.68 -15.87
C GLU A 13 -15.80 -11.16 -16.07
N ARG A 14 -15.00 -11.49 -17.09
CA ARG A 14 -14.51 -12.84 -17.33
C ARG A 14 -13.62 -13.37 -16.19
N LEU A 15 -12.82 -12.50 -15.58
CA LEU A 15 -11.98 -12.83 -14.43
C LEU A 15 -12.82 -13.03 -13.18
N ASP A 16 -13.76 -12.12 -12.88
CA ASP A 16 -14.70 -12.23 -11.74
C ASP A 16 -15.51 -13.52 -11.80
N GLY A 17 -16.08 -13.84 -12.96
CA GLY A 17 -16.82 -15.08 -13.17
C GLY A 17 -15.98 -16.34 -12.92
N ARG A 18 -14.72 -16.37 -13.37
CA ARG A 18 -13.81 -17.51 -13.14
C ARG A 18 -13.33 -17.58 -11.69
N TRP A 19 -13.04 -16.46 -11.07
CA TRP A 19 -12.56 -16.39 -9.69
C TRP A 19 -13.57 -17.00 -8.71
N ARG A 20 -14.85 -16.68 -8.88
CA ARG A 20 -15.93 -17.24 -8.06
C ARG A 20 -16.11 -18.76 -8.22
N GLN A 21 -15.61 -19.33 -9.33
CA GLN A 21 -15.66 -20.76 -9.61
C GLN A 21 -14.38 -21.51 -9.19
N LEU A 22 -13.32 -20.80 -8.78
CA LEU A 22 -12.07 -21.45 -8.37
C LEU A 22 -12.25 -22.15 -7.01
N PRO A 23 -11.69 -23.36 -6.85
CA PRO A 23 -11.53 -23.95 -5.53
C PRO A 23 -10.75 -23.01 -4.61
N LEU A 24 -11.13 -22.95 -3.34
CA LEU A 24 -10.58 -22.00 -2.37
C LEU A 24 -9.04 -22.02 -2.33
N ASP A 25 -8.43 -23.20 -2.29
CA ASP A 25 -6.96 -23.32 -2.26
C ASP A 25 -6.27 -22.71 -3.48
N GLN A 26 -6.92 -22.79 -4.66
CA GLN A 26 -6.40 -22.18 -5.88
C GLN A 26 -6.55 -20.66 -5.83
N ALA A 27 -7.71 -20.16 -5.37
CA ALA A 27 -7.92 -18.74 -5.18
C ALA A 27 -6.88 -18.16 -4.20
N LEU A 28 -6.66 -18.82 -3.05
CA LEU A 28 -5.68 -18.40 -2.05
C LEU A 28 -4.25 -18.34 -2.61
N ARG A 29 -3.86 -19.27 -3.48
CA ARG A 29 -2.56 -19.22 -4.17
C ARG A 29 -2.44 -18.05 -5.15
N ALA A 30 -3.53 -17.62 -5.76
CA ALA A 30 -3.54 -16.53 -6.73
C ALA A 30 -3.64 -15.13 -6.08
N VAL A 31 -4.16 -15.04 -4.84
CA VAL A 31 -4.37 -13.76 -4.12
C VAL A 31 -3.12 -12.88 -4.10
N PRO A 32 -1.90 -13.35 -3.76
CA PRO A 32 -0.71 -12.50 -3.73
C PRO A 32 -0.43 -11.81 -5.07
N ALA A 33 -0.62 -12.52 -6.20
CA ALA A 33 -0.40 -11.96 -7.53
C ALA A 33 -1.45 -10.90 -7.88
N VAL A 34 -2.73 -11.16 -7.58
CA VAL A 34 -3.81 -10.18 -7.77
C VAL A 34 -3.57 -8.93 -6.92
N ARG A 35 -3.15 -9.12 -5.67
CA ARG A 35 -2.83 -8.01 -4.74
C ARG A 35 -1.65 -7.18 -5.21
N ALA A 36 -0.61 -7.80 -5.76
CA ALA A 36 0.52 -7.09 -6.34
C ALA A 36 0.08 -6.20 -7.52
N LEU A 37 -0.80 -6.70 -8.39
CA LEU A 37 -1.37 -5.92 -9.48
C LEU A 37 -2.23 -4.74 -8.98
N VAL A 38 -3.10 -5.00 -7.99
CA VAL A 38 -3.90 -3.96 -7.33
C VAL A 38 -3.01 -2.83 -6.80
N GLN A 39 -1.90 -3.19 -6.12
CA GLN A 39 -0.96 -2.20 -5.61
C GLN A 39 -0.24 -1.43 -6.73
N ALA A 40 0.22 -2.12 -7.78
CA ALA A 40 0.89 -1.48 -8.90
C ALA A 40 -0.01 -0.44 -9.60
N LEU A 41 -1.29 -0.77 -9.81
CA LEU A 41 -2.26 0.19 -10.34
C LEU A 41 -2.48 1.38 -9.39
N ALA A 42 -2.57 1.13 -8.08
CA ALA A 42 -2.69 2.20 -7.09
C ALA A 42 -1.47 3.14 -7.10
N ASP A 43 -0.27 2.59 -7.22
CA ASP A 43 0.98 3.37 -7.29
C ASP A 43 1.03 4.23 -8.56
N GLU A 44 0.62 3.66 -9.71
CA GLU A 44 0.53 4.41 -10.97
C GLU A 44 -0.52 5.52 -10.90
N VAL A 45 -1.68 5.25 -10.32
CA VAL A 45 -2.73 6.25 -10.10
C VAL A 45 -2.24 7.37 -9.19
N ALA A 46 -1.57 7.02 -8.08
CA ALA A 46 -1.01 8.00 -7.17
C ALA A 46 0.01 8.89 -7.88
N ALA A 47 0.92 8.30 -8.67
CA ALA A 47 1.90 9.04 -9.46
C ALA A 47 1.23 9.97 -10.49
N ALA A 48 0.25 9.47 -11.26
CA ALA A 48 -0.48 10.26 -12.25
C ALA A 48 -1.26 11.43 -11.63
N ARG A 49 -1.70 11.30 -10.38
CA ARG A 49 -2.43 12.34 -9.64
C ARG A 49 -1.53 13.23 -8.77
N GLY A 50 -0.21 12.99 -8.74
CA GLY A 50 0.72 13.72 -7.86
C GLY A 50 0.49 13.47 -6.37
N MET A 51 -0.07 12.32 -6.01
CA MET A 51 -0.34 11.91 -4.64
C MET A 51 0.76 10.98 -4.11
N PRO A 52 1.02 10.95 -2.80
CA PRO A 52 1.89 9.93 -2.21
C PRO A 52 1.34 8.52 -2.45
N SER A 53 2.22 7.56 -2.76
CA SER A 53 1.86 6.15 -2.78
C SER A 53 1.49 5.68 -1.36
N ALA A 54 0.46 4.85 -1.28
CA ALA A 54 -0.03 4.25 -0.04
C ALA A 54 -0.39 2.77 -0.28
N PRO A 55 -0.18 1.90 0.72
CA PRO A 55 -0.56 0.50 0.60
C PRO A 55 -2.08 0.37 0.50
N VAL A 56 -2.55 -0.42 -0.47
CA VAL A 56 -3.97 -0.76 -0.60
C VAL A 56 -4.35 -1.69 0.57
N PRO A 57 -5.40 -1.38 1.35
CA PRO A 57 -5.82 -2.21 2.48
C PRO A 57 -6.10 -3.66 2.06
N ASP A 58 -5.62 -4.61 2.86
CA ASP A 58 -5.98 -6.02 2.71
C ASP A 58 -7.37 -6.27 3.30
N LEU A 59 -8.32 -6.57 2.42
CA LEU A 59 -9.71 -6.84 2.76
C LEU A 59 -10.05 -8.33 2.61
N GLY A 60 -9.02 -9.16 2.38
CA GLY A 60 -9.15 -10.60 2.24
C GLY A 60 -9.41 -11.09 0.81
N PRO A 61 -9.36 -12.41 0.61
CA PRO A 61 -9.38 -13.05 -0.71
C PRO A 61 -10.71 -12.93 -1.45
N ALA A 62 -11.82 -12.79 -0.71
CA ALA A 62 -13.17 -12.71 -1.27
C ALA A 62 -13.37 -11.46 -2.14
N VAL A 63 -12.65 -10.36 -1.83
CA VAL A 63 -12.82 -9.07 -2.51
C VAL A 63 -11.61 -8.67 -3.37
N ALA A 64 -10.64 -9.57 -3.56
CA ALA A 64 -9.40 -9.26 -4.27
C ALA A 64 -9.65 -8.82 -5.73
N LEU A 65 -10.61 -9.44 -6.43
CA LEU A 65 -11.00 -9.01 -7.78
C LEU A 65 -11.89 -7.77 -7.80
N ASP A 66 -12.70 -7.53 -6.76
CA ASP A 66 -13.44 -6.28 -6.65
C ASP A 66 -12.49 -5.10 -6.49
N GLN A 67 -11.43 -5.25 -5.68
CA GLN A 67 -10.38 -4.24 -5.55
C GLN A 67 -9.63 -4.01 -6.86
N LEU A 68 -9.37 -5.05 -7.65
CA LEU A 68 -8.79 -4.91 -8.99
C LEU A 68 -9.71 -4.11 -9.92
N ARG A 69 -11.03 -4.36 -9.90
CA ARG A 69 -12.00 -3.60 -10.69
C ARG A 69 -12.02 -2.13 -10.31
N VAL A 70 -11.97 -1.82 -9.00
CA VAL A 70 -11.91 -0.42 -8.52
C VAL A 70 -10.62 0.26 -8.98
N MET A 71 -9.46 -0.40 -8.83
CA MET A 71 -8.18 0.19 -9.26
C MET A 71 -8.09 0.37 -10.78
N ALA A 72 -8.67 -0.54 -11.57
CA ALA A 72 -8.75 -0.37 -13.02
C ALA A 72 -9.63 0.83 -13.40
N PHE A 73 -10.74 1.05 -12.70
CA PHE A 73 -11.55 2.25 -12.86
C PHE A 73 -10.74 3.52 -12.51
N ASP A 74 -10.05 3.53 -11.37
CA ASP A 74 -9.22 4.67 -10.96
C ASP A 74 -8.10 5.00 -11.95
N ALA A 75 -7.48 3.97 -12.54
CA ALA A 75 -6.47 4.10 -13.58
C ALA A 75 -7.04 4.75 -14.85
N VAL A 76 -8.23 4.34 -15.29
CA VAL A 76 -8.92 4.97 -16.42
C VAL A 76 -9.25 6.43 -16.10
N GLN A 77 -9.75 6.72 -14.89
CA GLN A 77 -10.02 8.09 -14.43
C GLN A 77 -8.74 8.95 -14.38
N ALA A 78 -7.59 8.34 -14.14
CA ALA A 78 -6.28 9.00 -14.15
C ALA A 78 -5.65 9.12 -15.56
N GLY A 79 -6.34 8.67 -16.62
CA GLY A 79 -5.84 8.74 -18.00
C GLY A 79 -4.91 7.60 -18.43
N LEU A 80 -4.78 6.54 -17.61
CA LEU A 80 -3.87 5.41 -17.86
C LEU A 80 -4.47 4.31 -18.75
N GLY A 81 -5.71 4.47 -19.23
CA GLY A 81 -6.49 3.43 -19.91
C GLY A 81 -6.05 3.01 -21.33
N HIS A 82 -4.93 3.53 -21.84
CA HIS A 82 -4.44 3.29 -23.21
C HIS A 82 -3.09 2.57 -23.27
N ARG A 83 -2.60 2.06 -22.13
CA ARG A 83 -1.28 1.44 -22.01
C ARG A 83 -1.16 0.19 -22.91
N SER A 84 0.01 0.01 -23.53
CA SER A 84 0.30 -1.15 -24.38
C SER A 84 0.43 -2.43 -23.53
N PRO A 85 0.00 -3.61 -24.02
CA PRO A 85 0.18 -4.89 -23.32
C PRO A 85 1.63 -5.21 -22.92
N ASN A 86 2.63 -4.60 -23.59
CA ASN A 86 4.06 -4.78 -23.31
C ASN A 86 4.62 -3.87 -22.21
N ASP A 87 3.85 -2.89 -21.73
CA ASP A 87 4.29 -1.98 -20.66
C ASP A 87 4.02 -2.54 -19.26
N TRP A 88 3.62 -3.81 -19.17
CA TRP A 88 3.45 -4.50 -17.91
C TRP A 88 4.82 -4.60 -17.22
N PRO A 89 4.95 -4.21 -15.95
CA PRO A 89 6.12 -4.63 -15.20
C PRO A 89 6.02 -6.15 -15.11
N THR A 90 6.83 -6.88 -15.90
CA THR A 90 7.19 -8.27 -15.58
C THR A 90 7.34 -8.31 -14.07
N CYS A 91 6.75 -9.31 -13.39
CA CYS A 91 6.86 -9.49 -11.94
C CYS A 91 8.36 -9.60 -11.55
N ALA A 92 9.08 -8.50 -11.59
CA ALA A 92 10.36 -8.32 -11.00
C ALA A 92 10.02 -8.32 -9.52
N ALA A 93 10.57 -9.33 -8.84
CA ALA A 93 10.56 -9.40 -7.39
C ALA A 93 10.78 -8.00 -6.80
N PRO A 94 10.13 -7.65 -5.67
CA PRO A 94 10.29 -6.33 -5.08
C PRO A 94 11.78 -6.04 -4.96
N SER A 95 12.24 -4.94 -5.57
CA SER A 95 13.64 -4.52 -5.50
C SER A 95 14.13 -4.64 -4.05
N PRO A 96 15.29 -5.25 -3.80
CA PRO A 96 15.81 -5.44 -2.43
C PRO A 96 15.86 -4.11 -1.64
N ASP A 97 15.96 -2.97 -2.33
CA ASP A 97 15.99 -1.63 -1.72
C ASP A 97 14.66 -1.18 -1.10
N ALA A 98 13.52 -1.74 -1.51
CA ALA A 98 12.21 -1.38 -0.97
C ALA A 98 11.95 -2.02 0.41
N ARG A 99 12.49 -3.23 0.63
CA ARG A 99 12.44 -3.89 1.95
C ARG A 99 13.32 -3.17 2.98
N SER A 100 14.49 -2.68 2.55
CA SER A 100 15.42 -1.95 3.42
C SER A 100 14.81 -0.66 3.96
N ARG A 101 14.15 0.14 3.12
CA ARG A 101 13.47 1.38 3.57
C ARG A 101 12.29 1.13 4.52
N SER A 102 11.56 0.03 4.33
CA SER A 102 10.41 -0.32 5.18
C SER A 102 10.85 -0.83 6.56
N LEU A 103 11.94 -1.59 6.62
CA LEU A 103 12.57 -2.02 7.89
C LEU A 103 13.21 -0.85 8.63
N GLU A 104 13.84 0.09 7.92
CA GLU A 104 14.45 1.28 8.52
C GLU A 104 13.40 2.24 9.10
N ALA A 105 12.28 2.45 8.40
CA ALA A 105 11.15 3.25 8.91
C ALA A 105 10.45 2.61 10.13
N ALA A 106 10.44 1.28 10.23
CA ALA A 106 9.94 0.55 11.41
C ALA A 106 10.95 0.56 12.57
N SER A 107 12.25 0.50 12.28
CA SER A 107 13.33 0.57 13.27
C SER A 107 13.47 1.98 13.87
N ALA A 108 13.28 3.03 13.07
CA ALA A 108 13.32 4.43 13.51
C ALA A 108 12.24 4.75 14.57
N ARG A 109 11.09 4.06 14.56
CA ARG A 109 10.05 4.21 15.59
C ARG A 109 10.38 3.48 16.90
N LYS A 110 11.33 2.53 16.88
CA LYS A 110 11.72 1.74 18.06
C LYS A 110 12.88 2.34 18.83
N GLY A 111 13.51 3.39 18.29
CA GLY A 111 14.67 4.08 18.86
C GLY A 111 14.37 5.41 19.58
N MET A 112 13.18 5.60 20.18
CA MET A 112 12.98 6.72 21.10
C MET A 112 13.54 6.34 22.48
N PRO A 113 14.62 6.97 22.98
CA PRO A 113 15.11 6.69 24.33
C PRO A 113 14.11 7.20 25.38
N PRO A 114 14.01 6.56 26.55
CA PRO A 114 13.23 7.13 27.66
C PRO A 114 13.85 8.48 28.04
N ALA A 115 12.99 9.50 28.17
CA ALA A 115 13.36 10.80 28.68
C ALA A 115 14.12 10.64 30.01
N GLN A 116 15.37 11.07 30.02
CA GLN A 116 16.21 11.14 31.21
C GLN A 116 15.58 12.11 32.20
N VAL A 117 14.98 11.60 33.28
CA VAL A 117 14.75 12.37 34.50
C VAL A 117 16.13 12.68 35.08
N SER A 118 16.66 13.85 34.75
CA SER A 118 17.89 14.37 35.33
C SER A 118 17.57 14.91 36.72
N GLY A 119 17.80 14.09 37.75
CA GLY A 119 17.85 14.53 39.14
C GLY A 119 19.08 15.42 39.35
N ARG A 120 18.92 16.74 39.17
CA ARG A 120 19.91 17.73 39.61
C ARG A 120 19.69 18.01 41.09
N HIS A 121 20.52 17.41 41.93
CA HIS A 121 20.78 17.92 43.28
C HIS A 121 21.51 19.28 43.14
N THR A 122 20.79 20.37 43.30
CA THR A 122 21.38 21.66 43.68
C THR A 122 21.10 21.85 45.17
N SER A 123 22.17 21.75 45.95
CA SER A 123 22.23 22.22 47.33
C SER A 123 21.98 23.73 47.34
N CYS A 124 20.92 24.17 48.00
CA CYS A 124 20.74 25.54 48.47
C CYS A 124 20.31 25.45 49.94
N LEU A 125 21.31 25.43 50.84
CA LEU A 125 21.12 25.88 52.20
C LEU A 125 21.03 27.40 52.15
N GLY A 126 19.84 27.92 52.42
CA GLY A 126 19.55 29.33 52.63
C GLY A 126 18.58 29.43 53.79
N GLU A 127 19.12 29.71 54.96
CA GLU A 127 18.40 30.09 56.19
C GLU A 127 17.47 31.29 55.92
N PRO A 128 16.31 31.37 56.58
CA PRO A 128 15.71 32.65 56.91
C PRO A 128 15.95 32.97 58.39
N GLU A 129 16.82 33.96 58.65
CA GLU A 129 16.74 34.77 59.86
C GLU A 129 15.37 35.46 59.90
N LEU A 130 14.64 35.24 60.99
CA LEU A 130 13.54 36.09 61.44
C LEU A 130 14.04 36.86 62.66
N SER A 131 14.21 38.17 62.49
CA SER A 131 14.03 39.16 63.57
C SER A 131 12.54 39.32 63.87
#